data_AF-F5Y9M2-F1
#
_entry.id   AF-F5Y9M2-F1
#
_cell.length_a   1.000
_cell.length_b   1.000
_cell.length_c   1.000
_cell.angle_alpha   90.00
_cell.angle_beta   90.00
_cell.angle_gamma   90.00
#
_symmetry.space_group_name_H-M   'P 1'
#
loop_
_entity.id
_entity.type
_entity.pdbx_description
1 polymer ?
#
loop_
_entity_poly.entity_id
_entity_poly.type
_entity_poly.pdbx_seq_one_letter_code
_entity_poly.pdbx_strand_id
1 'polypeptide(L)'
;MGFNNAAQGASPAVGTRGITSDIVFSLMSSGKYASAFLALKDIVKNGADSPVYISVNFNLALCYIKAGEFKDSLPCLEKALTLVKKIRNRQDYSAGKKTAYTELRIKEIAESSCLEPMPEEYPLLFTGNAEEDIIITLIGIYRKCNLEGKAAGLLASLAGPEFSDFKETNDQTIRSLS
;
A
#
# COMPACT_ATOMS: atom_id res chain seq x y z
N MET A 1 10.00 -47.40 33.06
CA MET A 1 10.22 -46.76 31.74
C MET A 1 9.57 -45.39 31.81
N GLY A 2 10.38 -44.34 31.70
CA GLY A 2 9.98 -42.96 31.99
C GLY A 2 9.13 -42.34 30.89
N PHE A 3 8.06 -41.65 31.29
CA PHE A 3 7.34 -40.72 30.43
C PHE A 3 8.08 -39.38 30.47
N ASN A 4 8.93 -39.15 29.48
CA ASN A 4 9.58 -37.86 29.32
C ASN A 4 8.67 -36.90 28.53
N ASN A 5 8.32 -35.83 29.24
CA ASN A 5 7.85 -34.55 28.75
C ASN A 5 8.55 -34.10 27.47
N ALA A 6 7.76 -33.70 26.47
CA ALA A 6 8.12 -32.66 25.51
C ALA A 6 6.84 -32.01 24.93
N ALA A 7 6.00 -31.43 25.81
CA ALA A 7 5.08 -30.39 25.40
C ALA A 7 5.88 -29.08 25.23
N GLN A 8 6.63 -28.97 24.14
CA GLN A 8 7.21 -27.70 23.69
C GLN A 8 6.08 -26.83 23.15
N GLY A 9 6.00 -25.63 23.70
CA GLY A 9 4.89 -24.69 23.52
C GLY A 9 4.52 -24.43 22.08
N ALA A 10 3.29 -24.81 21.73
CA ALA A 10 2.55 -24.17 20.66
C ALA A 10 2.18 -22.76 21.14
N SER A 11 3.02 -21.78 20.80
CA SER A 11 2.62 -20.37 20.84
C SER A 11 1.40 -20.17 19.93
N PRO A 12 0.30 -19.53 20.38
CA PRO A 12 -0.90 -19.37 19.58
C PRO A 12 -0.69 -18.24 18.55
N ALA A 13 0.05 -18.52 17.48
CA ALA A 13 0.35 -17.55 16.44
C ALA A 13 -0.68 -17.51 15.29
N VAL A 14 -1.84 -18.15 15.46
CA VAL A 14 -2.78 -18.44 14.35
C VAL A 14 -4.13 -17.71 14.47
N GLY A 15 -4.35 -16.89 15.50
CA GLY A 15 -5.62 -16.15 15.67
C GLY A 15 -5.53 -14.61 15.66
N THR A 16 -4.36 -14.03 15.88
CA THR A 16 -4.20 -12.58 16.16
C THR A 16 -3.85 -11.73 14.93
N ARG A 17 -3.44 -12.35 13.81
CA ARG A 17 -2.90 -11.61 12.64
C ARG A 17 -3.97 -10.85 11.86
N GLY A 18 -5.09 -11.48 11.50
CA GLY A 18 -6.21 -10.79 10.82
C GLY A 18 -6.87 -9.72 11.69
N ILE A 19 -7.02 -10.00 13.00
CA ILE A 19 -7.57 -9.04 13.98
C ILE A 19 -6.75 -7.75 14.02
N THR A 20 -5.42 -7.85 13.89
CA THR A 20 -4.55 -6.66 13.99
C THR A 20 -4.69 -5.76 12.75
N SER A 21 -4.92 -6.33 11.57
CA SER A 21 -5.07 -5.56 10.34
C SER A 21 -6.42 -4.85 10.25
N ASP A 22 -7.50 -5.51 10.65
CA ASP A 22 -8.83 -4.89 10.77
C ASP A 22 -8.82 -3.73 11.78
N ILE A 23 -8.11 -3.92 12.90
CA ILE A 23 -7.91 -2.86 13.90
C ILE A 23 -7.11 -1.69 13.29
N VAL A 24 -6.03 -1.96 12.56
CA VAL A 24 -5.25 -0.91 11.89
C VAL A 24 -6.11 -0.12 10.90
N PHE A 25 -6.88 -0.82 10.07
CA PHE A 25 -7.80 -0.18 9.12
C PHE A 25 -8.81 0.72 9.86
N SER A 26 -9.47 0.17 10.89
CA SER A 26 -10.43 0.94 11.71
C SER A 26 -9.80 2.17 12.38
N LEU A 27 -8.58 2.03 12.92
CA LEU A 27 -7.85 3.14 13.53
C LEU A 27 -7.53 4.23 12.50
N MET A 28 -7.08 3.87 11.30
CA MET A 28 -6.75 4.82 10.24
C MET A 28 -7.98 5.52 9.68
N SER A 29 -9.07 4.77 9.43
CA SER A 29 -10.36 5.35 9.01
C SER A 29 -10.96 6.27 10.08
N SER A 30 -10.63 6.04 11.36
CA SER A 30 -11.00 6.93 12.47
C SER A 30 -10.02 8.10 12.69
N GLY A 31 -9.02 8.27 11.81
CA GLY A 31 -7.99 9.31 11.91
C GLY A 31 -6.95 9.10 13.02
N LYS A 32 -6.94 7.95 13.71
CA LYS A 32 -6.03 7.64 14.82
C LYS A 32 -4.69 7.11 14.31
N TYR A 33 -4.00 7.90 13.49
CA TYR A 33 -2.76 7.50 12.82
C TYR A 33 -1.61 7.17 13.79
N ALA A 34 -1.51 7.83 14.95
CA ALA A 34 -0.46 7.52 15.93
C ALA A 34 -0.62 6.11 16.52
N SER A 35 -1.84 5.69 16.85
CA SER A 35 -2.10 4.33 17.34
C SER A 35 -1.92 3.29 16.23
N ALA A 36 -2.39 3.60 15.01
CA ALA A 36 -2.18 2.75 13.85
C ALA A 36 -0.68 2.53 13.56
N PHE A 37 0.14 3.58 13.66
CA PHE A 37 1.58 3.52 13.47
C PHE A 37 2.25 2.54 14.44
N LEU A 38 1.90 2.58 15.72
CA LEU A 38 2.46 1.66 16.72
C LEU A 38 2.10 0.20 16.43
N ALA A 39 0.83 -0.05 16.08
CA ALA A 39 0.37 -1.38 15.69
C ALA A 39 1.12 -1.88 14.44
N LEU A 40 1.27 -1.03 13.42
CA LEU A 40 2.00 -1.34 12.19
C LEU A 40 3.48 -1.63 12.45
N LYS A 41 4.14 -0.87 13.33
CA LYS A 41 5.55 -1.12 13.71
C LYS A 41 5.72 -2.45 14.43
N ASP A 42 4.78 -2.84 15.28
CA ASP A 42 4.81 -4.15 15.94
C ASP A 42 4.65 -5.29 14.93
N ILE A 43 3.73 -5.15 13.95
CA ILE A 43 3.55 -6.13 12.86
C ILE A 43 4.83 -6.28 12.03
N VAL A 44 5.49 -5.17 11.67
CA VAL A 44 6.76 -5.17 10.91
C VAL A 44 7.90 -5.82 11.69
N LYS A 45 7.95 -5.61 13.01
CA LYS A 45 8.97 -6.22 13.86
C LYS A 45 8.78 -7.75 13.99
N ASN A 46 7.53 -8.22 13.98
CA ASN A 46 7.17 -9.57 14.38
C ASN A 46 6.90 -10.55 13.21
N GLY A 47 7.14 -10.16 11.95
CA GLY A 47 6.98 -11.13 10.87
C GLY A 47 7.71 -10.81 9.56
N ALA A 48 7.84 -11.88 8.77
CA ALA A 48 8.63 -11.98 7.55
C ALA A 48 7.74 -11.98 6.30
N ASP A 49 8.29 -11.43 5.19
CA ASP A 49 7.93 -11.51 3.76
C ASP A 49 6.63 -12.27 3.38
N SER A 50 5.50 -11.91 3.97
CA SER A 50 4.16 -12.34 3.58
C SER A 50 3.51 -11.29 2.67
N PRO A 51 2.64 -11.65 1.71
CA PRO A 51 1.86 -10.69 0.93
C PRO A 51 1.10 -9.66 1.77
N VAL A 52 0.71 -10.02 2.99
CA VAL A 52 0.11 -9.13 4.01
C VAL A 52 0.98 -7.90 4.31
N TYR A 53 2.30 -7.99 4.10
CA TYR A 53 3.20 -6.85 4.28
C TYR A 53 3.03 -5.76 3.23
N ILE A 54 2.30 -6.00 2.13
CA ILE A 54 2.01 -4.95 1.15
C ILE A 54 1.13 -3.86 1.80
N SER A 55 -0.01 -4.25 2.37
CA SER A 55 -0.92 -3.30 3.04
C SER A 55 -0.27 -2.68 4.27
N VAL A 56 0.48 -3.46 5.07
CA VAL A 56 1.21 -2.95 6.25
C VAL A 56 2.23 -1.87 5.87
N ASN A 57 3.06 -2.11 4.85
CA ASN A 57 4.05 -1.11 4.42
C ASN A 57 3.37 0.11 3.80
N PHE A 58 2.31 -0.08 3.02
CA PHE A 58 1.54 1.04 2.46
C PHE A 58 0.91 1.89 3.57
N ASN A 59 0.21 1.27 4.52
CA ASN A 59 -0.46 1.95 5.64
C ASN A 59 0.53 2.63 6.58
N LEU A 60 1.72 2.04 6.77
CA LEU A 60 2.81 2.69 7.51
C LEU A 60 3.32 3.93 6.77
N ALA A 61 3.45 3.85 5.44
CA ALA A 61 3.77 5.02 4.63
C ALA A 61 2.72 6.11 4.75
N LEU A 62 1.43 5.75 4.77
CA LEU A 62 0.36 6.74 4.97
C LEU A 62 0.47 7.44 6.33
N CYS A 63 0.82 6.71 7.40
CA CYS A 63 1.06 7.32 8.69
C CYS A 63 2.19 8.36 8.62
N TYR A 64 3.30 8.04 7.95
CA TYR A 64 4.39 8.99 7.69
C TYR A 64 3.94 10.19 6.85
N ILE A 65 3.14 9.97 5.81
CA ILE A 65 2.63 11.04 4.95
C ILE A 65 1.71 11.99 5.74
N LYS A 66 0.85 11.47 6.61
CA LYS A 66 -0.02 12.27 7.49
C LYS A 66 0.78 13.04 8.55
N ALA A 67 1.93 12.53 8.96
CA ALA A 67 2.89 13.23 9.81
C ALA A 67 3.74 14.27 9.07
N GLY A 68 3.69 14.33 7.73
CA GLY A 68 4.53 15.20 6.90
C GLY A 68 5.95 14.65 6.67
N GLU A 69 6.24 13.44 7.13
CA GLU A 69 7.53 12.75 7.02
C GLU A 69 7.65 12.05 5.66
N PHE A 70 7.67 12.83 4.57
CA PHE A 70 7.63 12.28 3.21
C PHE A 70 8.83 11.37 2.89
N LYS A 71 10.02 11.70 3.38
CA LYS A 71 11.23 10.91 3.14
C LYS A 71 11.17 9.53 3.80
N ASP A 72 10.59 9.44 4.99
CA ASP A 72 10.45 8.17 5.74
C ASP A 72 9.31 7.30 5.18
N SER A 73 8.36 7.90 4.46
CA SER A 73 7.31 7.16 3.73
C SER A 73 7.84 6.41 2.49
N LEU A 74 8.87 6.94 1.81
CA LEU A 74 9.44 6.35 0.59
C LEU A 74 9.90 4.90 0.75
N PRO A 75 10.75 4.52 1.72
CA PRO A 75 11.20 3.14 1.87
C PRO A 75 10.05 2.17 2.17
N CYS A 76 8.97 2.65 2.80
CA CYS A 76 7.78 1.85 3.05
C CYS A 76 7.04 1.58 1.73
N LEU A 77 6.80 2.61 0.92
CA LEU A 77 6.15 2.46 -0.39
C LEU A 77 6.99 1.65 -1.38
N GLU A 78 8.31 1.84 -1.42
CA GLU A 78 9.22 1.07 -2.29
C GLU A 78 9.20 -0.42 -1.94
N LYS A 79 9.12 -0.76 -0.64
CA LYS A 79 8.95 -2.14 -0.17
C LYS A 79 7.61 -2.73 -0.59
N ALA A 80 6.52 -1.99 -0.40
CA ALA A 80 5.18 -2.41 -0.83
C ALA A 80 5.16 -2.68 -2.35
N LEU A 81 5.75 -1.78 -3.15
CA LEU A 81 5.86 -1.93 -4.61
C LEU A 81 6.67 -3.17 -5.00
N THR A 82 7.75 -3.45 -4.28
CA THR A 82 8.58 -4.64 -4.52
C THR A 82 7.80 -5.93 -4.22
N LEU A 83 7.06 -5.95 -3.11
CA LEU A 83 6.26 -7.11 -2.70
C LEU A 83 5.09 -7.36 -3.65
N VAL A 84 4.35 -6.33 -4.05
CA VAL A 84 3.21 -6.49 -4.98
C VAL A 84 3.68 -6.99 -6.35
N LYS A 85 4.83 -6.51 -6.85
CA LYS A 85 5.43 -7.01 -8.10
C LYS A 85 5.86 -8.48 -8.02
N LYS A 86 6.29 -8.97 -6.85
CA LYS A 86 6.64 -10.38 -6.64
C LYS A 86 5.41 -11.29 -6.75
N ILE A 87 4.25 -10.85 -6.26
CA ILE A 87 3.02 -11.65 -6.27
C ILE A 87 2.20 -11.49 -7.56
N ARG A 88 2.32 -10.34 -8.25
CA ARG A 88 1.69 -10.11 -9.56
C ARG A 88 2.05 -11.20 -10.57
N ASN A 89 3.30 -11.66 -10.56
CA ASN A 89 3.75 -12.74 -11.43
C ASN A 89 3.10 -14.11 -11.13
N ARG A 90 2.34 -14.25 -10.04
CA ARG A 90 1.72 -15.53 -9.62
C ARG A 90 0.21 -15.58 -9.72
N GLN A 91 -0.49 -14.44 -9.81
CA GLN A 91 -1.95 -14.38 -9.85
C GLN A 91 -2.40 -13.16 -10.69
N ASP A 92 -2.62 -13.38 -11.97
CA ASP A 92 -3.40 -12.46 -12.81
C ASP A 92 -4.89 -12.70 -12.55
N TYR A 93 -5.44 -12.10 -11.49
CA TYR A 93 -6.87 -11.76 -11.47
C TYR A 93 -7.02 -10.44 -12.23
N SER A 94 -6.79 -10.55 -13.54
CA SER A 94 -6.63 -9.52 -14.58
C SER A 94 -6.99 -8.08 -14.21
N ALA A 95 -5.99 -7.21 -14.37
CA ALA A 95 -6.19 -5.87 -14.93
C ALA A 95 -7.12 -5.98 -16.15
N GLY A 96 -8.30 -5.38 -16.08
CA GLY A 96 -9.24 -5.31 -17.21
C GLY A 96 -10.66 -5.84 -16.99
N LYS A 97 -10.97 -6.49 -15.85
CA LYS A 97 -12.38 -6.77 -15.53
C LYS A 97 -12.98 -5.53 -14.87
N LYS A 98 -13.79 -4.79 -15.64
CA LYS A 98 -14.62 -3.70 -15.12
C LYS A 98 -15.58 -4.29 -14.08
N THR A 99 -15.16 -4.22 -12.82
CA THR A 99 -15.96 -4.63 -11.66
C THR A 99 -16.57 -3.38 -11.04
N ALA A 100 -17.64 -3.55 -10.27
CA ALA A 100 -18.18 -2.47 -9.45
C ALA A 100 -17.06 -1.80 -8.61
N TYR A 101 -16.08 -2.58 -8.16
CA TYR A 101 -14.90 -2.11 -7.46
C TYR A 101 -14.04 -1.14 -8.29
N THR A 102 -13.67 -1.51 -9.52
CA THR A 102 -12.85 -0.63 -10.39
C THR A 102 -13.57 0.68 -10.72
N GLU A 103 -14.89 0.67 -10.86
CA GLU A 103 -15.67 1.88 -11.14
C GLU A 103 -15.81 2.78 -9.91
N LEU A 104 -15.99 2.20 -8.73
CA LEU A 104 -15.98 2.96 -7.47
C LEU A 104 -14.61 3.58 -7.21
N ARG A 105 -13.51 2.83 -7.44
CA ARG A 105 -12.15 3.36 -7.30
C ARG A 105 -11.88 4.53 -8.26
N ILE A 106 -12.28 4.45 -9.52
CA ILE A 106 -12.09 5.55 -10.48
C ILE A 106 -12.85 6.81 -10.01
N LYS A 107 -14.07 6.63 -9.48
CA LYS A 107 -14.84 7.74 -8.89
C LYS A 107 -14.13 8.29 -7.66
N GLU A 108 -13.63 7.45 -6.75
CA GLU A 108 -12.89 7.88 -5.56
C GLU A 108 -11.60 8.63 -5.90
N ILE A 109 -10.83 8.17 -6.89
CA ILE A 109 -9.63 8.88 -7.38
C ILE A 109 -9.99 10.24 -7.98
N ALA A 110 -11.11 10.33 -8.71
CA ALA A 110 -11.58 11.57 -9.32
C ALA A 110 -12.19 12.54 -8.28
N GLU A 111 -12.78 12.03 -7.21
CA GLU A 111 -13.52 12.80 -6.21
C GLU A 111 -12.68 13.15 -4.96
N SER A 112 -11.64 12.38 -4.65
CA SER A 112 -10.93 12.48 -3.38
C SER A 112 -9.41 12.54 -3.50
N SER A 113 -8.88 13.63 -2.93
CA SER A 113 -7.48 13.86 -2.57
C SER A 113 -7.00 12.95 -1.41
N CYS A 114 -7.61 11.78 -1.20
CA CYS A 114 -7.50 11.03 0.06
C CYS A 114 -6.65 9.78 -0.10
N LEU A 115 -5.57 9.75 0.67
CA LEU A 115 -4.80 8.54 0.96
C LEU A 115 -5.60 7.67 1.94
N GLU A 116 -6.41 6.77 1.40
CA GLU A 116 -7.19 5.82 2.19
C GLU A 116 -6.34 4.61 2.63
N PRO A 117 -6.60 4.05 3.83
CA PRO A 117 -5.91 2.84 4.26
C PRO A 117 -6.22 1.68 3.33
N MET A 118 -5.21 0.87 3.06
CA MET A 118 -5.31 -0.33 2.25
C MET A 118 -5.70 -1.54 3.12
N PRO A 119 -6.82 -2.24 2.84
CA PRO A 119 -7.17 -3.49 3.51
C PRO A 119 -6.15 -4.61 3.25
N GLU A 120 -6.10 -5.62 4.11
CA GLU A 120 -5.14 -6.74 4.01
C GLU A 120 -5.35 -7.59 2.76
N GLU A 121 -6.60 -7.90 2.45
CA GLU A 121 -6.97 -8.76 1.33
C GLU A 121 -6.85 -8.03 -0.01
N TYR A 122 -6.78 -6.69 0.02
CA TYR A 122 -6.84 -5.88 -1.20
C TYR A 122 -5.68 -6.19 -2.18
N PRO A 123 -4.40 -6.21 -1.76
CA PRO A 123 -3.30 -6.58 -2.65
C PRO A 123 -3.36 -8.03 -3.15
N LEU A 124 -4.10 -8.91 -2.48
CA LEU A 124 -4.25 -10.30 -2.88
C LEU A 124 -5.36 -10.48 -3.92
N LEU A 125 -6.46 -9.74 -3.78
CA LEU A 125 -7.63 -9.82 -4.65
C LEU A 125 -7.48 -8.94 -5.91
N PHE A 126 -6.81 -7.80 -5.78
CA PHE A 126 -6.68 -6.79 -6.83
C PHE A 126 -5.22 -6.33 -6.96
N THR A 127 -4.32 -7.27 -7.24
CA THR A 127 -2.86 -7.06 -7.34
C THR A 127 -2.48 -5.88 -8.24
N GLY A 128 -3.10 -5.77 -9.43
CA GLY A 128 -2.87 -4.67 -10.38
C GLY A 128 -3.28 -3.32 -9.83
N ASN A 129 -4.49 -3.22 -9.26
CA ASN A 129 -4.99 -1.98 -8.67
C ASN A 129 -4.16 -1.54 -7.45
N ALA A 130 -3.78 -2.49 -6.59
CA ALA A 130 -2.91 -2.20 -5.46
C ALA A 130 -1.54 -1.68 -5.90
N GLU A 131 -0.95 -2.25 -6.96
CA GLU A 131 0.29 -1.73 -7.54
C GLU A 131 0.13 -0.30 -8.05
N GLU A 132 -0.93 -0.02 -8.79
CA GLU A 132 -1.23 1.32 -9.30
C GLU A 132 -1.42 2.33 -8.14
N ASP A 133 -2.14 1.97 -7.07
CA ASP A 133 -2.33 2.84 -5.90
C ASP A 133 -0.99 3.17 -5.23
N ILE A 134 -0.11 2.17 -5.10
CA ILE A 134 1.25 2.35 -4.57
C ILE A 134 2.06 3.27 -5.50
N ILE A 135 1.97 3.07 -6.83
CA ILE A 135 2.69 3.89 -7.83
C ILE A 135 2.20 5.34 -7.80
N ILE A 136 0.90 5.58 -7.82
CA ILE A 136 0.30 6.92 -7.76
C ILE A 136 0.75 7.65 -6.49
N THR A 137 0.71 6.94 -5.36
CA THR A 137 1.17 7.49 -4.08
C THR A 137 2.66 7.82 -4.13
N LEU A 138 3.51 6.92 -4.65
CA LEU A 138 4.94 7.18 -4.84
C LEU A 138 5.23 8.39 -5.72
N ILE A 139 4.51 8.56 -6.83
CA ILE A 139 4.66 9.72 -7.72
C ILE A 139 4.41 11.01 -6.93
N GLY A 140 3.31 11.07 -6.17
CA GLY A 140 2.99 12.22 -5.32
C GLY A 140 4.09 12.52 -4.29
N ILE A 141 4.60 11.49 -3.62
CA ILE A 141 5.67 11.66 -2.61
C ILE A 141 7.01 12.03 -3.23
N TYR A 142 7.37 11.46 -4.39
CA TYR A 142 8.59 11.83 -5.09
C TYR A 142 8.61 13.29 -5.48
N ARG A 143 7.48 13.83 -5.96
CA ARG A 143 7.36 15.26 -6.27
C ARG A 143 7.50 16.14 -5.03
N LYS A 144 6.84 15.79 -3.93
CA LYS A 144 7.04 16.49 -2.65
C LYS A 144 8.49 16.45 -2.15
N CYS A 145 9.26 15.45 -2.58
CA CYS A 145 10.69 15.33 -2.31
C CYS A 145 11.60 15.93 -3.40
N ASN A 146 11.06 16.60 -4.43
CA ASN A 146 11.79 17.11 -5.60
C ASN A 146 12.57 16.03 -6.39
N LEU A 147 12.04 14.80 -6.43
CA LEU A 147 12.62 13.66 -7.13
C LEU A 147 11.92 13.41 -8.48
N GLU A 148 11.87 14.44 -9.33
CA GLU A 148 11.09 14.45 -10.58
C GLU A 148 11.46 13.32 -11.55
N GLY A 149 12.75 12.96 -11.66
CA GLY A 149 13.18 11.85 -12.52
C GLY A 149 12.58 10.50 -12.10
N LYS A 150 12.45 10.25 -10.78
CA LYS A 150 11.80 9.04 -10.27
C LYS A 150 10.28 9.08 -10.47
N ALA A 151 9.67 10.25 -10.27
CA ALA A 151 8.24 10.47 -10.50
C ALA A 151 7.88 10.22 -11.97
N ALA A 152 8.62 10.80 -12.92
CA ALA A 152 8.40 10.61 -14.36
C ALA A 152 8.59 9.15 -14.79
N GLY A 153 9.62 8.47 -14.27
CA GLY A 153 9.85 7.04 -14.57
C GLY A 153 8.69 6.15 -14.11
N LEU A 154 8.10 6.43 -12.95
CA LEU A 154 6.91 5.72 -12.48
C LEU A 154 5.64 6.11 -13.23
N LEU A 155 5.47 7.39 -13.59
CA LEU A 155 4.31 7.85 -14.36
C LEU A 155 4.24 7.16 -15.73
N ALA A 156 5.39 6.96 -16.38
CA ALA A 156 5.50 6.21 -17.63
C ALA A 156 5.10 4.72 -17.49
N SER A 157 5.21 4.16 -16.28
CA SER A 157 4.87 2.75 -16.02
C SER A 157 3.38 2.47 -15.81
N LEU A 158 2.58 3.50 -15.52
CA LEU A 158 1.12 3.36 -15.47
C LEU A 158 0.59 3.14 -16.89
N ALA A 159 -0.12 2.04 -17.14
CA ALA A 159 -0.74 1.72 -18.43
C ALA A 159 -2.27 1.76 -18.28
N GLY A 160 -2.98 2.20 -19.32
CA GLY A 160 -4.45 2.24 -19.32
C GLY A 160 -5.02 3.64 -19.61
N PRO A 161 -6.16 3.73 -20.33
CA PRO A 161 -6.82 5.00 -20.62
C PRO A 161 -7.35 5.72 -19.38
N GLU A 162 -7.64 5.01 -18.29
CA GLU A 162 -8.13 5.56 -17.02
C GLU A 162 -7.12 6.52 -16.34
N PHE A 163 -5.84 6.44 -16.72
CA PHE A 163 -4.79 7.34 -16.21
C PHE A 163 -4.47 8.49 -17.15
N SER A 164 -5.20 8.67 -18.27
CA SER A 164 -4.96 9.76 -19.23
C SER A 164 -5.01 11.12 -18.55
N ASP A 165 -6.06 11.36 -17.78
CA ASP A 165 -6.34 12.66 -17.18
C ASP A 165 -5.35 12.95 -16.04
N PHE A 166 -4.99 11.91 -15.29
CA PHE A 166 -3.94 11.98 -14.27
C PHE A 166 -2.58 12.31 -14.90
N LYS A 167 -2.22 11.67 -16.02
CA LYS A 167 -0.98 11.95 -16.75
C LYS A 167 -0.97 13.36 -17.34
N GLU A 168 -2.07 13.80 -17.95
CA GLU A 168 -2.18 15.11 -18.57
C GLU A 168 -2.06 16.24 -17.53
N THR A 169 -2.79 16.13 -16.42
CA THR A 169 -2.67 17.07 -15.28
C THR A 169 -1.24 17.12 -14.75
N ASN A 170 -0.58 15.95 -14.69
CA ASN A 170 0.77 15.82 -14.20
C ASN A 170 1.85 16.33 -15.17
N ASP A 171 1.64 16.21 -16.48
CA ASP A 171 2.54 16.72 -17.51
C ASP A 171 2.46 18.25 -17.62
N GLN A 172 1.26 18.82 -17.48
CA GLN A 172 1.07 20.28 -17.44
C GLN A 172 1.74 20.93 -16.22
N THR A 173 1.73 20.24 -15.08
CA THR A 173 2.42 20.69 -13.86
C THR A 173 3.96 20.69 -14.04
N ILE A 174 4.52 19.70 -14.75
CA ILE A 174 5.96 19.65 -15.03
C ILE A 174 6.38 20.79 -15.99
N ARG A 175 5.59 21.03 -17.04
CA ARG A 175 5.87 22.07 -18.05
C ARG A 175 5.75 23.51 -17.54
N SER A 176 5.06 23.73 -16.43
CA SER A 176 4.92 25.07 -15.81
C SER A 176 6.01 25.38 -14.79
N LEU A 177 6.85 24.40 -14.43
CA LEU A 177 7.99 24.54 -13.52
C LEU A 177 9.34 24.63 -14.28
N SER A 178 9.34 24.39 -15.59
CA SER A 178 10.47 24.51 -16.52
C SER A 178 10.46 25.83 -17.27
#